data_AF-A0A937WJ27-F1
#
_entry.id   AF-A0A937WJ27-F1
#
_cell.length_a   1.000
_cell.length_b   1.000
_cell.length_c   1.000
_cell.angle_alpha   90.00
_cell.angle_beta   90.00
_cell.angle_gamma   90.00
#
_symmetry.space_group_name_H-M   'P 1'
#
loop_
_entity.id
_entity.type
_entity.pdbx_description
1 polymer ?
#
loop_
_entity_poly.entity_id
_entity_poly.type
_entity_poly.pdbx_seq_one_letter_code
_entity_poly.pdbx_strand_id
1 'polypeptide(L)' 'MVNRLQDDCIRLHARESQDIAPFVAWLHQRNVPVLEARLVRPSLEDAFVALTHIDVAEMKKEKEGKKR' A
#
# COMPACT_ATOMS: atom_id res chain seq x y z
N MET A 1 -2.04 -6.39 10.20
CA MET A 1 -1.92 -5.01 10.72
C MET A 1 -2.92 -4.14 9.97
N VAL A 2 -3.64 -3.28 10.68
CA VAL A 2 -4.64 -2.37 10.11
C VAL A 2 -4.15 -0.95 10.28
N ASN A 3 -4.06 -0.18 9.20
CA ASN A 3 -3.63 1.22 9.22
C ASN A 3 -4.72 2.10 8.62
N ARG A 4 -5.01 3.23 9.25
CA ARG A 4 -5.85 4.29 8.66
C ARG A 4 -4.97 5.16 7.78
N LEU A 5 -5.30 5.28 6.50
CA LEU A 5 -4.58 6.13 5.54
C LEU A 5 -5.17 7.53 5.47
N GLN A 6 -6.50 7.62 5.48
CA GLN A 6 -7.31 8.83 5.39
C GLN A 6 -8.61 8.62 6.15
N ASP A 7 -9.50 9.60 6.17
CA ASP A 7 -10.69 9.52 7.01
C ASP A 7 -11.54 8.27 6.76
N ASP A 8 -11.71 7.89 5.49
CA ASP A 8 -12.54 6.76 5.07
C ASP A 8 -11.75 5.64 4.38
N CYS A 9 -10.42 5.65 4.52
CA CYS A 9 -9.55 4.65 3.89
C CYS A 9 -8.77 3.85 4.93
N ILE A 10 -8.99 2.53 4.94
CA ILE A 10 -8.22 1.58 5.74
C ILE A 10 -7.36 0.70 4.83
N ARG A 11 -6.14 0.39 5.28
CA ARG A 11 -5.25 -0.57 4.63
C ARG A 11 -4.99 -1.75 5.55
N LEU A 12 -5.23 -2.94 5.01
CA LEU A 12 -4.98 -4.21 5.69
C LEU A 12 -3.68 -4.80 5.15
N HIS A 13 -2.71 -5.02 6.05
CA HIS A 13 -1.48 -5.76 5.75
C HIS A 13 -1.55 -7.13 6.39
N ALA A 14 -1.46 -8.17 5.57
CA ALA A 14 -1.39 -9.56 5.99
C ALA A 14 -0.10 -10.20 5.45
N ARG A 15 0.47 -11.16 6.20
CA ARG A 15 1.67 -11.91 5.77
C ARG A 15 1.36 -12.88 4.63
N GLU A 16 0.12 -13.34 4.57
CA GLU A 16 -0.38 -14.27 3.58
C GLU A 16 -1.58 -13.66 2.86
N SER A 17 -1.93 -14.20 1.70
CA SER A 17 -3.16 -13.82 1.02
C SER A 17 -4.36 -14.19 1.88
N GLN A 18 -5.30 -13.25 2.03
CA GLN A 18 -6.53 -13.43 2.78
C GLN A 18 -7.70 -13.16 1.84
N ASP A 19 -8.78 -13.92 2.02
CA ASP A 19 -10.03 -13.63 1.32
C ASP A 19 -10.60 -12.30 1.84
N ILE A 20 -10.91 -11.39 0.92
CA ILE A 20 -11.43 -10.05 1.24
C ILE A 20 -12.95 -10.06 1.47
N ALA A 21 -13.67 -11.08 0.98
CA ALA A 21 -15.12 -11.13 1.01
C ALA A 21 -15.72 -11.01 2.44
N PRO A 22 -15.16 -11.66 3.49
CA PRO A 22 -15.67 -11.51 4.85
C PRO A 22 -15.57 -10.07 5.38
N PHE A 23 -14.53 -9.34 4.99
CA PHE A 23 -14.33 -7.95 5.41
C PHE A 23 -15.35 -7.02 4.74
N VAL A 24 -15.58 -7.22 3.44
CA VAL A 24 -16.59 -6.46 2.69
C VAL A 24 -17.98 -6.70 3.27
N ALA A 25 -18.33 -7.97 3.54
CA ALA A 25 -19.62 -8.32 4.14
C ALA A 25 -19.80 -7.67 5.52
N TRP A 26 -18.77 -7.70 6.38
CA TRP A 26 -18.80 -7.09 7.70
C TRP A 26 -19.00 -5.57 7.69
N LEU A 27 -18.44 -4.88 6.69
CA LEU A 27 -18.61 -3.43 6.48
C LEU A 27 -20.02 -3.09 5.98
N HIS A 28 -20.53 -3.86 5.01
CA HIS A 28 -21.89 -3.68 4.51
C HIS A 28 -22.95 -3.86 5.60
N GLN A 29 -22.76 -4.82 6.52
CA GLN A 29 -23.64 -5.02 7.67
C GLN A 29 -23.71 -3.81 8.62
N ARG A 30 -22.75 -2.87 8.53
CA ARG A 30 -22.69 -1.63 9.33
C ARG A 30 -23.11 -0.39 8.53
N ASN A 31 -23.75 -0.57 7.37
CA ASN A 31 -24.09 0.50 6.44
C ASN A 31 -22.86 1.28 5.94
N VAL A 32 -21.70 0.63 5.87
CA VAL A 32 -20.48 1.17 5.25
C VAL A 32 -20.32 0.51 3.88
N PRO A 33 -20.76 1.16 2.79
CA PRO A 33 -20.63 0.58 1.45
C PRO A 33 -19.17 0.53 1.02
N VAL A 34 -18.75 -0.63 0.50
CA VAL A 34 -17.42 -0.78 -0.10
C VAL A 34 -17.55 -0.64 -1.60
N LEU A 35 -17.04 0.47 -2.16
CA LEU A 35 -17.09 0.74 -3.59
C LEU A 35 -16.02 -0.05 -4.36
N GLU A 36 -14.82 -0.13 -3.80
CA GLU A 36 -13.67 -0.81 -4.41
C GLU A 36 -12.82 -1.46 -3.31
N ALA A 37 -12.39 -2.70 -3.57
CA ALA A 37 -11.35 -3.36 -2.81
C ALA A 37 -10.19 -3.68 -3.76
N ARG A 38 -9.01 -3.14 -3.48
CA ARG A 38 -7.83 -3.28 -4.35
C ARG A 38 -6.71 -4.01 -3.63
N LEU A 39 -6.16 -5.04 -4.27
CA LEU A 39 -4.92 -5.66 -3.83
C LEU A 39 -3.75 -4.72 -4.20
N VAL A 40 -3.11 -4.14 -3.19
CA VAL A 40 -1.93 -3.28 -3.38
C VAL A 40 -0.67 -4.13 -3.22
N ARG A 41 0.07 -4.30 -4.31
CA ARG A 41 1.43 -4.85 -4.29
C ARG A 41 2.40 -3.67 -4.44
N PRO A 42 3.03 -3.19 -3.36
CA PRO A 42 4.00 -2.11 -3.47
C PRO A 42 5.14 -2.52 -4.38
N SER A 43 5.66 -1.57 -5.17
CA SER A 43 6.88 -1.81 -5.93
C SER A 43 8.09 -1.92 -4.99
N LEU A 44 9.21 -2.42 -5.52
CA LEU A 44 10.47 -2.48 -4.78
C LEU A 44 10.92 -1.06 -4.39
N GLU A 45 10.64 -0.07 -5.23
CA GLU A 45 10.92 1.35 -4.98
C GLU A 45 10.05 1.89 -3.84
N ASP A 46 8.74 1.61 -3.84
CA ASP A 46 7.84 2.00 -2.75
C ASP A 46 8.29 1.41 -1.40
N ALA A 47 8.68 0.13 -1.40
CA ALA A 47 9.18 -0.54 -0.21
C ALA A 47 10.52 0.03 0.26
N PHE A 48 11.40 0.40 -0.68
CA PHE A 48 12.68 1.02 -0.38
C PHE A 48 12.49 2.39 0.27
N VAL A 49 11.66 3.28 -0.31
CA VAL A 49 11.37 4.61 0.26
C VAL A 49 10.77 4.48 1.66
N ALA A 50 9.79 3.58 1.84
CA ALA A 50 9.16 3.37 3.14
C ALA A 50 10.14 2.89 4.22
N LEU A 51 11.20 2.17 3.83
CA LEU A 51 12.22 1.67 4.75
C LEU A 51 13.32 2.71 5.02
N THR A 52 13.82 3.35 3.97
CA THR A 52 15.04 4.19 4.02
C THR A 52 14.75 5.67 4.18
N HIS A 53 13.51 6.11 3.91
CA HIS A 53 13.11 7.52 3.79
C HIS A 53 13.86 8.29 2.70
N ILE A 54 14.61 7.60 1.84
CA ILE A 54 15.30 8.19 0.69
C ILE A 54 14.33 8.19 -0.49
N ASP A 55 14.12 9.34 -1.10
CA ASP A 55 13.14 9.51 -2.16
C ASP A 55 13.61 8.89 -3.48
N VAL A 56 12.68 8.38 -4.30
CA VAL A 56 13.00 7.73 -5.60
C VAL A 56 13.73 8.71 -6.53
N ALA A 57 13.42 10.00 -6.40
CA ALA A 57 14.08 11.06 -7.16
C ALA A 57 15.57 11.20 -6.82
N GLU A 58 15.97 10.97 -5.57
CA GLU A 58 17.37 10.98 -5.14
C GLU A 58 18.11 9.73 -5.67
N MET A 59 17.46 8.57 -5.64
CA MET A 59 18.03 7.33 -6.19
C MET A 59 18.30 7.39 -7.70
N LYS A 60 17.46 8.09 -8.47
CA LYS A 60 17.63 8.25 -9.92
C LYS A 60 18.84 9.13 -10.26
N LYS A 61 19.13 10.17 -9.47
CA LYS A 61 20.29 11.04 -9.66
C LYS A 61 21.63 10.31 -9.49
N GLU A 62 21.69 9.30 -8.62
CA GLU A 62 22.92 8.51 -8.42
C GLU A 62 23.22 7.55 -9.59
N LYS A 63 22.19 7.05 -10.28
CA LYS A 63 22.38 6.13 -11.44
C LYS A 63 22.89 6.83 -12.71
N GLU A 64 22.73 8.15 -12.84
CA GLU A 64 23.29 8.90 -13.97
C GLU A 64 24.80 9.19 -13.83
N GLY A 65 25.40 8.88 -12.67
CA GLY A 65 26.81 9.10 -12.35
C GLY A 65 27.79 8.00 -12.80
N LYS A 66 27.54 7.30 -13.91
CA LYS A 66 28.54 6.37 -14.52
C LYS A 66 28.30 6.15 -16.02
N LYS A 67 28.29 7.23 -16.79
CA LYS A 67 28.72 7.20 -18.20
C LYS A 67 29.99 8.03 -18.33
N ARG A 68 31.13 7.36 -18.15
CA ARG A 68 32.42 7.78 -18.71
C ARG A 68 32.81 6.76 -19.76
#